data_AF-A0A1U9YYV4-F1
#
_entry.id   AF-A0A1U9YYV4-F1
#
_cell.length_a   1.000
_cell.length_b   1.000
_cell.length_c   1.000
_cell.angle_alpha   90.00
_cell.angle_beta   90.00
_cell.angle_gamma   90.00
#
_symmetry.space_group_name_H-M   'P 1'
#
loop_
_entity.id
_entity.type
_entity.pdbx_description
1 polymer ?
#
loop_
_entity_poly.entity_id
_entity_poly.type
_entity_poly.pdbx_seq_one_letter_code
_entity_poly.pdbx_strand_id
1 'polypeptide(L)' 'MRKAERPLGVNEIAAELGCSERTVRRLYKNGTLPAYKAGGRTSPIRMDRKALAQLKKKRGAV' A
#
# COMPACT_ATOMS: atom_id res chain seq x y z
N MET A 1 -18.33 -13.16 -1.11
CA MET A 1 -18.10 -11.83 -0.49
C MET A 1 -17.04 -11.06 -1.31
N ARG A 2 -17.44 -10.29 -2.33
CA ARG A 2 -16.49 -9.54 -3.19
C ARG A 2 -16.06 -8.24 -2.48
N LYS A 3 -14.96 -8.26 -1.72
CA LYS A 3 -14.32 -7.03 -1.21
C LYS A 3 -13.50 -6.36 -2.34
N ALA A 4 -14.17 -5.60 -3.19
CA ALA A 4 -13.59 -4.63 -4.09
C ALA A 4 -14.61 -3.48 -4.09
N GLU A 5 -14.29 -2.27 -3.65
CA GLU A 5 -13.77 -1.20 -4.52
C GLU A 5 -13.05 -0.08 -3.74
N ARG A 6 -12.83 -0.26 -2.43
CA ARG A 6 -12.22 0.79 -1.60
C ARG A 6 -10.69 0.74 -1.67
N PRO A 7 -10.01 1.86 -1.93
CA PRO A 7 -8.56 1.92 -1.83
C PRO A 7 -8.14 1.74 -0.36
N LEU A 8 -7.12 0.90 -0.14
CA LEU A 8 -6.62 0.55 1.19
C LEU A 8 -5.90 1.73 1.81
N GLY A 9 -6.10 1.95 3.10
CA GLY A 9 -5.35 2.92 3.89
C GLY A 9 -3.96 2.42 4.29
N VAL A 10 -3.12 3.33 4.80
CA VAL A 10 -1.75 3.02 5.28
C VAL A 10 -1.72 1.88 6.28
N ASN A 11 -2.66 1.85 7.22
CA ASN A 11 -2.74 0.82 8.24
C ASN A 11 -3.08 -0.55 7.64
N GLU A 12 -4.03 -0.61 6.71
CA GLU A 12 -4.37 -1.87 6.02
C GLU A 12 -3.21 -2.38 5.16
N ILE A 13 -2.51 -1.47 4.46
CA ILE A 13 -1.31 -1.80 3.68
C ILE A 13 -0.21 -2.34 4.61
N ALA A 14 -0.02 -1.70 5.77
CA ALA A 14 0.93 -2.11 6.79
C ALA A 14 0.61 -3.52 7.32
N ALA A 15 -0.64 -3.77 7.70
CA ALA A 15 -1.10 -5.08 8.17
C ALA A 15 -0.93 -6.16 7.10
N GLU A 16 -1.28 -5.87 5.85
CA GLU A 16 -1.13 -6.80 4.74
C GLU A 16 0.33 -7.11 4.39
N LEU A 17 1.23 -6.13 4.52
CA LEU A 17 2.67 -6.30 4.30
C LEU A 17 3.42 -6.82 5.53
N GLY A 18 2.76 -6.94 6.69
CA GLY A 18 3.41 -7.26 7.96
C GLY A 18 4.46 -6.21 8.38
N CYS A 19 4.25 -4.95 8.00
CA CYS A 19 5.20 -3.85 8.21
C CYS A 19 4.55 -2.71 8.99
N SER A 20 5.33 -1.88 9.69
CA SER A 20 4.79 -0.67 10.33
C SER A 20 4.42 0.42 9.31
N GLU A 21 3.48 1.29 9.66
CA GLU A 21 3.08 2.46 8.83
C GLU A 21 4.27 3.36 8.46
N ARG A 22 5.25 3.49 9.36
CA ARG A 22 6.50 4.22 9.11
C ARG A 22 7.30 3.58 7.97
N THR A 23 7.35 2.26 7.91
CA THR A 23 7.98 1.50 6.82
C THR A 23 7.21 1.68 5.52
N VAL A 24 5.87 1.68 5.57
CA VAL A 24 5.03 1.99 4.40
C VAL A 24 5.34 3.37 3.83
N ARG A 25 5.41 4.41 4.69
CA ARG A 25 5.80 5.77 4.28
C ARG A 25 7.22 5.82 3.69
N ARG A 26 8.16 5.07 4.25
CA ARG A 26 9.54 4.95 3.75
C ARG A 26 9.58 4.27 2.38
N LEU A 27 8.87 3.17 2.20
CA LEU A 27 8.76 2.46 0.92
C LEU A 27 8.09 3.31 -0.16
N TYR A 28 7.09 4.10 0.21
CA TYR A 28 6.48 5.07 -0.68
C TYR A 28 7.47 6.18 -1.07
N LYS A 29 8.22 6.74 -0.11
CA LYS A 29 9.28 7.71 -0.38
C LYS A 29 10.37 7.15 -1.31
N ASN A 30 10.67 5.86 -1.17
CA ASN A 30 11.64 5.15 -2.01
C ASN A 30 11.05 4.72 -3.38
N GLY A 31 9.78 4.99 -3.67
CA GLY A 31 9.13 4.60 -4.93
C GLY A 31 8.88 3.10 -5.09
N THR A 32 9.09 2.30 -4.03
CA THR A 32 8.92 0.85 -4.06
C THR A 32 7.45 0.42 -3.86
N LEU A 33 6.62 1.31 -3.31
CA LEU A 33 5.21 1.06 -3.08
C LEU A 33 4.36 1.76 -4.15
N PRO A 34 3.55 1.04 -4.96
CA PRO A 34 2.61 1.63 -5.90
C PRO A 34 1.37 2.16 -5.15
N ALA A 35 1.60 3.13 -4.27
CA ALA A 35 0.59 3.86 -3.53
C ALA A 35 0.51 5.29 -4.04
N TYR A 36 -0.59 5.97 -3.75
CA TYR A 36 -0.81 7.36 -4.12
C TYR A 36 -1.31 8.15 -2.91
N LYS A 37 -1.08 9.46 -2.89
CA LYS A 37 -1.71 10.32 -1.89
C LYS A 37 -3.11 10.65 -2.35
N ALA A 38 -4.09 10.50 -1.47
CA ALA A 38 -5.48 10.87 -1.77
C ALA A 38 -5.73 12.39 -1.79
N GLY A 39 -4.68 13.23 -1.77
CA GLY A 39 -4.77 14.68 -1.68
C GLY A 39 -3.39 15.33 -1.51
N GLY A 40 -3.33 16.40 -0.71
CA GLY A 40 -2.14 17.23 -0.50
C GLY A 40 -0.99 16.59 0.30
N ARG A 41 -0.06 17.45 0.74
CA ARG A 41 1.25 17.07 1.29
C ARG A 41 1.15 16.15 2.53
N THR A 42 0.12 16.33 3.34
CA THR A 42 -0.20 15.54 4.57
C THR A 42 -1.29 14.49 4.37
N SER A 43 -1.85 14.37 3.16
CA SER A 43 -2.96 13.44 2.93
C SER A 43 -2.53 11.99 3.11
N PRO A 44 -3.46 11.13 3.57
CA PRO A 44 -3.18 9.73 3.79
C PRO A 44 -2.77 9.04 2.48
N ILE A 45 -1.75 8.19 2.58
CA ILE A 45 -1.33 7.32 1.49
C ILE A 45 -2.39 6.22 1.33
N ARG A 46 -2.84 6.03 0.11
CA ARG A 46 -3.82 5.03 -0.29
C ARG A 46 -3.23 4.12 -1.37
N MET A 47 -3.70 2.89 -1.41
CA MET A 47 -3.19 1.91 -2.36
C MET A 47 -4.32 1.05 -2.89
N ASP A 48 -4.30 0.81 -4.20
CA ASP A 48 -5.20 -0.14 -4.81
C ASP A 48 -4.90 -1.57 -4.36
N ARG A 49 -5.96 -2.31 -4.09
CA ARG A 49 -5.86 -3.71 -3.67
C ARG A 49 -5.20 -4.60 -4.73
N LYS A 50 -5.44 -4.29 -6.01
CA LYS A 50 -4.77 -4.93 -7.15
C LYS A 50 -3.27 -4.68 -7.13
N ALA A 51 -2.86 -3.44 -6.86
CA ALA A 51 -1.45 -3.05 -6.80
C ALA A 51 -0.74 -3.76 -5.63
N LEU A 52 -1.40 -3.87 -4.47
CA LEU A 52 -0.89 -4.61 -3.32
C LEU A 52 -0.70 -6.11 -3.65
N ALA A 53 -1.70 -6.73 -4.29
CA ALA A 53 -1.62 -8.13 -4.70
C ALA A 53 -0.50 -8.38 -5.71
N GLN A 54 -0.30 -7.46 -6.67
CA GLN A 54 0.81 -7.52 -7.62
C GLN A 54 2.16 -7.35 -6.91
N LEU A 55 2.26 -6.43 -5.95
CA LEU A 55 3.47 -6.23 -5.15
C LEU A 55 3.81 -7.48 -4.32
N LYS A 56 2.80 -8.11 -3.70
CA LYS A 56 2.97 -9.39 -2.99
C LYS A 56 3.46 -10.50 -3.93
N LYS A 57 2.86 -10.63 -5.12
CA LYS A 57 3.32 -11.60 -6.13
C LYS A 57 4.77 -11.34 -6.57
N LYS A 58 5.16 -10.08 -6.76
CA LYS A 58 6.54 -9.72 -7.13
C LYS A 58 7.55 -9.97 -6.01
N ARG A 59 7.16 -9.78 -4.74
CA ARG A 59 8.05 -9.99 -3.57
C ARG A 59 8.10 -11.43 -3.08
N GLY A 60 7.05 -12.22 -3.29
CA GLY A 60 6.95 -13.63 -2.90
C GLY A 60 7.30 -14.62 -4.03
N ALA A 61 7.70 -14.13 -5.20
CA ALA A 61 8.33 -14.95 -6.24
C ALA A 61 9.84 -15.01 -5.98
N VAL A 62 10.21 -15.75 -4.93
CA VAL A 62 11.57 -16.24 -4.66
C VAL A 62 11.45 -17.72 -4.34
#